data_AF-A0A445LKK6-F1
#
_entry.id   AF-A0A445LKK6-F1
#
_cell.length_a   1.000
_cell.length_b   1.000
_cell.length_c   1.000
_cell.angle_alpha   90.00
_cell.angle_beta   90.00
_cell.angle_gamma   90.00
#
_symmetry.space_group_name_H-M   'P 1'
#
loop_
_entity.id
_entity.type
_entity.pdbx_description
1 polymer ?
#
loop_
_entity_poly.entity_id
_entity_poly.type
_entity_poly.pdbx_seq_one_letter_code
_entity_poly.pdbx_strand_id
1 'polypeptide(L)'
;MLLFKLLTILKMNTIESHEVVTYESPRPMMGIHRLVFVLFRQLGRETVYAPGWRQNFNTREFAELYNLGLPVAAVYFNIQRESGSGGRRLYH
;
A
#
# COMPACT_ATOMS: atom_id res chain seq x y z
N MET A 1 -4.74 -7.82 2.58
CA MET A 1 -3.63 -6.84 2.59
C MET A 1 -4.00 -5.73 3.58
N LEU A 2 -3.04 -5.04 4.20
CA LEU A 2 -3.33 -3.86 5.03
C LEU A 2 -3.03 -2.60 4.20
N LEU A 3 -3.95 -1.65 4.15
CA LEU A 3 -3.72 -0.37 3.49
C LEU A 3 -2.92 0.56 4.42
N PHE A 4 -1.64 0.76 4.08
CA PHE A 4 -0.76 1.64 4.85
C PHE A 4 -0.90 3.10 4.46
N LYS A 5 -1.14 3.42 3.18
CA LYS A 5 -1.22 4.79 2.66
C LYS A 5 -2.05 4.83 1.39
N LEU A 6 -2.77 5.93 1.17
CA LEU A 6 -3.41 6.24 -0.11
C LEU A 6 -3.17 7.71 -0.46
N LEU A 7 -2.64 7.95 -1.65
CA LEU A 7 -2.39 9.27 -2.21
C LEU A 7 -3.14 9.40 -3.53
N THR A 8 -3.74 10.56 -3.78
CA THR A 8 -4.26 10.94 -5.09
C THR A 8 -3.39 12.05 -5.66
N ILE A 9 -2.96 11.90 -6.91
CA ILE A 9 -2.07 12.87 -7.56
C ILE A 9 -2.95 13.96 -8.18
N LEU A 10 -2.71 15.22 -7.81
CA LEU A 10 -3.52 16.35 -8.28
C LEU A 10 -3.10 16.80 -9.69
N LYS A 11 -1.83 16.64 -10.04
CA LYS A 11 -1.27 16.94 -11.37
C LYS A 11 -0.21 15.92 -11.76
N MET A 12 -0.32 15.35 -12.96
CA MET A 12 0.75 14.55 -13.55
C MET A 12 2.04 15.38 -13.62
N ASN A 13 3.17 14.77 -13.24
CA ASN A 13 4.52 15.36 -13.23
C ASN A 13 4.81 16.40 -12.14
N THR A 14 4.04 16.40 -11.04
CA THR A 14 4.33 17.20 -9.84
C THR A 14 4.35 16.31 -8.61
N ILE A 15 5.05 16.75 -7.56
CA ILE A 15 5.03 16.09 -6.24
C ILE A 15 3.78 16.46 -5.42
N GLU A 16 2.88 17.27 -5.97
CA GLU A 16 1.64 17.69 -5.31
C GLU A 16 0.63 16.54 -5.31
N SER A 17 0.42 15.97 -4.13
CA SER A 17 -0.55 14.89 -3.88
C SER A 17 -1.43 15.23 -2.70
N HIS A 18 -2.67 14.76 -2.73
CA HIS A 18 -3.56 14.80 -1.59
C HIS A 18 -3.53 13.45 -0.87
N GLU A 19 -3.19 13.47 0.41
CA GLU A 19 -3.17 12.27 1.25
C GLU A 19 -4.60 11.98 1.75
N VAL A 20 -5.17 10.91 1.19
CA VAL A 20 -6.54 10.48 1.47
C VAL A 20 -6.57 9.48 2.62
N VAL A 21 -5.51 8.68 2.77
CA VAL A 21 -5.29 7.80 3.91
C VAL A 21 -3.87 8.02 4.41
N THR A 22 -3.75 8.50 5.64
CA THR A 22 -2.47 8.83 6.28
C THR A 22 -1.55 7.61 6.34
N TYR A 23 -0.26 7.81 6.10
CA TYR A 23 0.73 6.74 6.23
C TYR A 23 0.75 6.13 7.63
N GLU A 24 0.59 4.81 7.70
CA GLU A 24 0.83 4.02 8.89
C GLU A 24 2.07 3.17 8.67
N SER A 25 3.06 3.25 9.58
CA SER A 25 4.29 2.49 9.45
C SER A 25 4.03 0.99 9.61
N PRO A 26 4.51 0.13 8.70
CA PRO A 26 4.32 -1.31 8.84
C PRO A 26 5.11 -1.85 10.03
N ARG A 27 4.45 -2.68 10.84
CA ARG A 27 5.03 -3.33 12.03
C ARG A 27 4.81 -4.84 11.97
N PRO A 28 5.51 -5.57 11.09
CA PRO A 28 5.37 -7.01 10.97
C PRO A 28 5.77 -7.69 12.31
N MET A 29 4.86 -8.48 12.89
CA MET A 29 5.11 -9.18 14.15
C MET A 29 5.78 -10.55 13.94
N MET A 30 5.50 -11.22 12.82
CA MET A 30 6.03 -12.54 12.50
C MET A 30 6.18 -12.72 10.98
N GLY A 31 7.23 -13.44 10.58
CA GLY A 31 7.47 -13.79 9.18
C GLY A 31 7.97 -12.62 8.32
N ILE A 32 8.06 -12.88 7.02
CA ILE A 32 8.46 -11.90 6.01
C ILE A 32 7.19 -11.43 5.29
N HIS A 33 6.93 -10.13 5.36
CA HIS A 33 5.78 -9.48 4.74
C HIS A 33 6.22 -8.74 3.48
N ARG A 34 5.31 -8.61 2.51
CA ARG A 34 5.52 -7.79 1.32
C ARG A 34 4.85 -6.44 1.53
N LEU A 35 5.64 -5.37 1.51
CA LEU A 35 5.15 -4.01 1.40
C LEU A 35 5.05 -3.67 -0.09
N VAL A 36 3.84 -3.39 -0.59
CA VAL A 36 3.56 -3.19 -2.02
C VAL A 36 3.14 -1.76 -2.27
N PHE A 37 3.79 -1.12 -3.24
CA PHE A 37 3.39 0.17 -3.80
C PHE A 37 2.79 -0.08 -5.18
N VAL A 38 1.58 0.43 -5.42
CA VAL A 38 0.87 0.28 -6.69
C VAL A 38 0.43 1.65 -7.17
N LEU A 39 0.71 1.97 -8.43
CA LEU A 39 0.32 3.22 -9.07
C LEU A 39 -0.76 2.94 -10.12
N PHE A 40 -1.82 3.75 -10.08
CA PHE A 40 -2.92 3.71 -11.03
C PHE A 40 -3.08 5.05 -11.74
N ARG A 41 -3.62 5.02 -12.96
CA ARG A 41 -4.01 6.23 -13.68
C ARG A 41 -5.46 6.58 -13.36
N GLN A 42 -5.68 7.72 -12.72
CA GLN A 42 -7.04 8.24 -12.49
C GLN A 42 -7.61 8.83 -13.80
N LEU A 43 -8.92 8.67 -14.01
CA LEU A 43 -9.64 9.25 -15.15
C LEU A 43 -9.96 10.75 -14.95
N GLY A 44 -9.95 11.22 -13.70
CA GLY A 44 -10.22 12.61 -13.34
C GLY A 44 -9.79 12.93 -11.92
N ARG A 45 -9.75 14.22 -11.56
CA ARG A 45 -9.44 14.69 -10.20
C ARG A 45 -10.58 14.39 -9.24
N GLU A 46 -10.25 14.20 -7.96
CA GLU A 46 -11.23 14.04 -6.87
C GLU A 46 -12.23 12.88 -7.08
N THR A 47 -11.82 11.85 -7.82
CA THR A 47 -12.66 10.69 -8.16
C THR A 47 -12.46 9.49 -7.23
N VAL A 48 -11.47 9.52 -6.35
CA VAL A 48 -11.04 8.40 -5.50
C VAL A 48 -11.11 8.81 -4.04
N TYR A 49 -11.75 7.99 -3.21
CA TYR A 49 -11.96 8.26 -1.78
C TYR A 49 -11.33 7.19 -0.89
N ALA A 50 -11.20 7.50 0.40
CA ALA A 50 -10.68 6.59 1.39
C ALA A 50 -11.64 5.40 1.58
N PRO A 51 -11.16 4.15 1.70
CA PRO A 51 -11.98 3.06 2.19
C PRO A 51 -12.32 3.29 3.67
N GLY A 52 -13.45 2.74 4.13
CA GLY A 52 -13.87 2.85 5.54
C GLY A 52 -12.96 2.11 6.53
N TRP A 53 -12.12 1.20 6.06
CA TRP A 53 -11.21 0.40 6.87
C TRP A 53 -9.92 0.04 6.12
N ARG A 54 -8.83 -0.16 6.86
CA ARG A 54 -7.51 -0.50 6.31
C ARG A 54 -7.31 -2.00 6.15
N GLN A 55 -7.84 -2.78 7.08
CA GLN A 55 -7.74 -4.23 7.12
C GLN A 55 -8.49 -4.88 5.97
N ASN A 56 -8.05 -6.05 5.53
CA ASN A 56 -8.67 -6.80 4.43
C ASN A 56 -8.84 -5.97 3.14
N PHE A 57 -8.00 -4.96 2.94
CA PHE A 57 -8.01 -4.16 1.72
C PHE A 57 -7.63 -5.03 0.51
N ASN A 58 -8.40 -4.91 -0.56
CA ASN A 58 -8.20 -5.58 -1.83
C ASN A 58 -7.95 -4.55 -2.93
N THR A 59 -6.72 -4.51 -3.45
CA THR A 59 -6.31 -3.57 -4.49
C THR A 59 -7.10 -3.72 -5.79
N ARG A 60 -7.51 -4.95 -6.12
CA ARG A 60 -8.22 -5.25 -7.38
C ARG A 60 -9.64 -4.71 -7.34
N GLU A 61 -10.37 -5.04 -6.27
CA GLU A 61 -11.73 -4.50 -6.04
C GLU A 61 -11.71 -2.97 -5.98
N PHE A 62 -10.68 -2.38 -5.34
CA PHE A 62 -10.53 -0.93 -5.31
C PHE A 62 -10.31 -0.31 -6.71
N ALA A 63 -9.49 -0.94 -7.56
CA ALA A 63 -9.27 -0.49 -8.92
C ALA A 63 -10.53 -0.61 -9.79
N GLU A 64 -11.31 -1.66 -9.59
CA GLU A 64 -12.61 -1.87 -10.25
C GLU A 64 -13.64 -0.83 -9.80
N LEU A 65 -13.77 -0.58 -8.49
CA LEU A 65 -14.71 0.39 -7.92
C LEU A 65 -14.50 1.81 -8.47
N TYR A 66 -13.24 2.22 -8.64
CA TYR A 66 -12.87 3.56 -9.09
C TYR A 66 -12.50 3.65 -10.58
N ASN A 67 -12.79 2.61 -11.37
CA ASN A 67 -12.49 2.56 -12.81
C ASN A 67 -11.02 2.92 -13.14
N LEU A 68 -10.09 2.46 -12.30
CA LEU A 68 -8.66 2.76 -12.42
C LEU A 68 -7.95 1.89 -13.46
N GLY A 69 -8.59 0.79 -13.88
CA GLY A 69 -8.03 -0.18 -14.82
C GLY A 69 -6.83 -0.94 -14.23
N LEU A 70 -5.89 -1.32 -15.10
CA LEU A 70 -4.67 -2.01 -14.69
C LEU A 70 -3.66 -1.04 -14.06
N PRO A 71 -2.83 -1.52 -13.11
CA PRO A 71 -1.76 -0.69 -12.54
C PRO A 71 -0.76 -0.29 -13.63
N VAL A 72 -0.32 0.97 -13.61
CA VAL A 72 0.71 1.47 -14.53
C VAL A 72 2.12 1.15 -14.05
N ALA A 73 2.29 0.96 -12.73
CA ALA A 73 3.52 0.51 -12.12
C ALA A 73 3.23 -0.16 -10.77
N ALA A 74 4.07 -1.11 -10.38
CA ALA A 74 4.05 -1.72 -9.06
C ALA A 74 5.46 -2.11 -8.63
N VAL A 75 5.78 -1.93 -7.35
CA VAL A 75 7.03 -2.39 -6.73
C VAL A 75 6.71 -2.96 -5.36
N TYR A 76 7.49 -3.94 -4.91
CA TYR A 76 7.37 -4.48 -3.56
C TYR A 76 8.72 -4.63 -2.88
N PHE A 77 8.69 -4.60 -1.55
CA PHE A 77 9.83 -4.86 -0.68
C PHE A 77 9.46 -5.95 0.32
N ASN A 78 10.42 -6.79 0.67
CA ASN A 78 10.29 -7.70 1.79
C ASN A 78 10.65 -6.96 3.07
N ILE A 79 9.79 -7.08 4.08
CA ILE A 79 9.99 -6.49 5.40
C ILE A 79 9.77 -7.57 6.47
N GLN A 80 10.50 -7.46 7.56
CA GLN A 80 10.32 -8.33 8.72
C GLN A 80 10.57 -7.51 9.99
N ARG A 81 10.24 -8.07 11.15
CA ARG A 81 10.59 -7.46 12.44
C ARG A 81 12.10 -7.28 12.51
N GLU A 82 12.57 -6.14 13.03
CA GLU A 82 14.00 -5.81 13.11
C GLU A 82 14.82 -6.89 13.85
N SER A 83 14.30 -7.38 14.98
CA SER A 83 14.90 -8.50 15.74
C SER A 83 14.75 -9.87 15.07
N GLY A 84 14.28 -9.90 13.83
CA GLY A 84 13.91 -11.11 13.11
C GLY A 84 12.69 -11.81 13.69
N SER A 85 12.36 -12.93 13.06
CA SER A 85 11.20 -13.76 13.44
C SER A 85 11.55 -14.83 14.49
N GLY A 86 12.75 -14.78 15.10
CA GLY A 86 13.22 -15.78 16.05
C GLY A 86 13.46 -17.15 15.42
N GLY A 87 14.57 -17.31 14.70
CA GLY A 87 15.06 -18.63 14.29
C GLY A 87 15.61 -19.43 15.48
N ARG A 88 15.69 -20.77 15.32
CA ARG A 88 16.20 -21.71 16.34
C ARG A 88 17.53 -21.20 16.91
N ARG A 89 17.57 -20.94 18.22
CA ARG A 89 18.84 -20.74 18.94
C ARG A 89 19.59 -22.07 18.93
N LEU A 90 20.63 -22.18 18.12
CA LEU A 90 21.61 -23.26 18.26
C LEU A 90 22.46 -22.91 19.48
N TYR A 91 22.22 -23.59 20.59
CA TYR A 91 23.13 -23.59 21.72
C TYR A 91 24.34 -24.44 21.31
N HIS A 92 25.52 -23.84 21.35
CA HIS A 92 26.80 -24.49 21.11
C HIS A 92 27.47 -24.85 22.44
#